data_AF-A0A7W9GJC1-F1
#
_entry.id   AF-A0A7W9GJC1-F1
#
_cell.length_a   1.000
_cell.length_b   1.000
_cell.length_c   1.000
_cell.angle_alpha   90.00
_cell.angle_beta   90.00
_cell.angle_gamma   90.00
#
_symmetry.space_group_name_H-M   'P 1'
#
loop_
_entity.id
_entity.type
_entity.pdbx_description
1 polymer ?
#
loop_
_entity_poly.entity_id
_entity_poly.type
_entity_poly.pdbx_seq_one_letter_code
_entity_poly.pdbx_strand_id
1 'polypeptide(L)'
;MTTLPRLAAFALLAGLVAGCSSGSGGGYVAAAGKQGHAAPLTVEQLSAKVGCTPKMQVNAAEIRTGYCKTPDGEFFVTTFKTQAGKDAWMDAAPEYNPHLVGNLWTVLSSRKVLDLLKERLGGDLHLTDHRTKQMKTIG
;
A
#
# COMPACT_ATOMS: atom_id res chain seq x y z
N MET A 1 25.75 -38.36 35.66
CA MET A 1 26.94 -37.57 36.02
C MET A 1 28.08 -38.00 35.11
N THR A 2 28.42 -37.18 34.11
CA THR A 2 29.68 -37.19 33.32
C THR A 2 29.66 -35.94 32.41
N THR A 3 29.96 -34.76 32.95
CA THR A 3 31.19 -33.97 32.72
C THR A 3 31.57 -33.70 31.25
N LEU A 4 31.37 -32.44 30.84
CA LEU A 4 31.83 -31.76 29.62
C LEU A 4 33.37 -31.61 29.61
N PRO A 5 33.95 -31.35 28.42
CA PRO A 5 34.80 -30.16 28.36
C PRO A 5 34.54 -29.28 27.13
N ARG A 6 34.54 -27.98 27.41
CA ARG A 6 34.57 -26.85 26.48
C ARG A 6 35.97 -26.73 25.87
N LEU A 7 36.05 -26.60 24.55
CA LEU A 7 37.19 -26.04 23.81
C LEU A 7 36.61 -24.94 22.90
N ALA A 8 36.72 -23.68 23.30
CA ALA A 8 37.85 -22.79 23.04
C ALA A 8 37.77 -22.14 21.64
N ALA A 9 37.20 -20.93 21.67
CA ALA A 9 37.41 -19.76 20.82
C ALA A 9 38.30 -19.91 19.58
N PHE A 10 37.69 -19.74 18.40
CA PHE A 10 38.36 -19.24 17.21
C PHE A 10 37.99 -17.76 17.02
N ALA A 11 38.92 -16.88 17.37
CA ALA A 11 38.90 -15.49 16.95
C ALA A 11 39.35 -15.43 15.48
N LEU A 12 38.45 -15.00 14.58
CA LEU A 12 38.78 -14.76 13.18
C LEU A 12 38.61 -13.27 12.85
N LEU A 13 39.77 -12.63 12.74
CA LEU A 13 40.20 -11.64 11.75
C LEU A 13 39.23 -10.51 11.36
N ALA A 14 39.65 -9.30 11.72
CA ALA A 14 39.27 -8.06 11.07
C ALA A 14 39.62 -8.08 9.57
N GLY A 15 38.63 -7.74 8.74
CA GLY A 15 38.79 -7.44 7.32
C GLY A 15 38.04 -6.16 7.00
N LEU A 16 38.76 -5.04 6.97
CA LEU A 16 38.32 -3.81 6.31
C LEU A 16 38.43 -4.01 4.80
N VAL A 17 37.30 -3.99 4.10
CA VAL A 17 37.29 -3.79 2.64
C VAL A 17 36.32 -2.66 2.33
N ALA A 18 36.90 -1.52 1.95
CA ALA A 18 36.20 -0.47 1.25
C ALA A 18 35.84 -0.99 -0.15
N GLY A 19 34.54 -1.15 -0.42
CA GLY A 19 34.01 -1.48 -1.73
C GLY A 19 33.20 -0.30 -2.26
N CYS A 20 33.85 0.58 -3.03
CA CYS A 20 33.17 1.48 -3.93
C CYS A 20 32.89 0.69 -5.21
N SER A 21 31.62 0.42 -5.53
CA SER A 21 31.23 0.05 -6.89
C SER A 21 30.15 1.01 -7.37
N SER A 22 30.53 1.83 -8.35
CA SER A 22 29.60 2.44 -9.28
C SER A 22 29.06 1.33 -10.18
N GLY A 23 27.83 0.92 -9.96
CA GLY A 23 27.14 -0.09 -10.75
C GLY A 23 25.71 0.34 -11.00
N SER A 24 25.47 0.82 -12.22
CA SER A 24 24.18 1.23 -12.75
C SER A 24 23.12 0.14 -12.54
N GLY A 25 22.09 0.46 -11.75
CA GLY A 25 20.96 -0.43 -11.50
C GLY A 25 19.77 0.45 -11.16
N GLY A 26 18.75 0.42 -12.03
CA GLY A 26 17.57 1.29 -11.97
C GLY A 26 16.92 1.30 -10.60
N GLY A 27 17.29 2.29 -9.81
CA GLY A 27 16.52 2.71 -8.66
C GLY A 27 15.23 3.30 -9.20
N TYR A 28 14.13 2.60 -8.97
CA TYR A 28 12.84 3.23 -8.75
C TYR A 28 13.10 4.44 -7.86
N VAL A 29 13.16 5.62 -8.47
CA VAL A 29 12.96 6.85 -7.76
C VAL A 29 11.51 6.77 -7.30
N ALA A 30 11.30 6.19 -6.13
CA ALA A 30 10.14 6.52 -5.34
C ALA A 30 10.24 8.03 -5.19
N ALA A 31 9.49 8.74 -6.03
CA ALA A 31 9.21 10.14 -5.86
C ALA A 31 8.38 10.23 -4.56
N ALA A 32 9.07 10.06 -3.42
CA ALA A 32 8.64 10.56 -2.14
C ALA A 32 8.74 12.08 -2.25
N GLY A 33 7.82 12.63 -3.05
CA GLY A 33 7.55 14.05 -3.05
C GLY A 33 7.35 14.44 -1.60
N LYS A 34 7.98 15.54 -1.21
CA LYS A 34 7.87 16.12 0.12
C LYS A 34 6.42 16.54 0.38
N GLN A 35 5.57 15.57 0.67
CA GLN A 35 4.27 15.80 1.23
C GLN A 35 4.55 16.05 2.71
N GLY A 36 4.49 17.32 3.12
CA GLY A 36 4.36 17.64 4.54
C GLY A 36 3.25 16.77 5.13
N HIS A 37 3.38 16.41 6.41
CA HIS A 37 2.46 15.52 7.14
C HIS A 37 1.06 16.14 7.24
N ALA A 38 0.37 16.28 6.11
CA ALA A 38 -1.03 16.63 6.07
C ALA A 38 -1.78 15.50 6.76
N ALA A 39 -2.70 15.89 7.64
CA ALA A 39 -3.54 14.95 8.33
C ALA A 39 -4.22 14.01 7.30
N PRO A 40 -4.28 12.70 7.58
CA PRO A 40 -5.01 11.76 6.74
C PRO A 40 -6.46 12.22 6.54
N LEU A 41 -6.96 12.06 5.31
CA LEU A 41 -8.34 12.39 5.00
C LEU A 41 -9.30 11.37 5.61
N THR A 42 -10.46 11.82 6.07
CA THR A 42 -11.53 10.93 6.53
C THR A 42 -12.33 10.36 5.35
N VAL A 43 -13.15 9.33 5.62
CA VAL A 43 -14.10 8.77 4.65
C VAL A 43 -14.99 9.87 4.07
N GLU A 44 -15.55 10.72 4.94
CA GLU A 44 -16.45 11.81 4.56
C GLU A 44 -15.75 12.86 3.69
N GLN A 45 -14.50 13.21 4.01
CA GLN A 45 -13.72 14.17 3.22
C GLN A 45 -13.38 13.62 1.82
N LEU A 46 -13.00 12.35 1.73
CA LEU A 46 -12.74 11.68 0.44
C LEU A 46 -14.02 11.55 -0.39
N SER A 47 -15.12 11.12 0.22
CA SER A 47 -16.42 11.01 -0.45
C SER A 47 -16.94 12.37 -0.95
N ALA A 48 -16.76 13.44 -0.16
CA ALA A 48 -17.18 14.79 -0.55
C ALA A 48 -16.44 15.30 -1.81
N LYS A 49 -15.14 14.99 -1.96
CA LYS A 49 -14.36 15.36 -3.16
C LYS A 49 -14.91 14.79 -4.46
N VAL A 50 -15.71 13.72 -4.38
CA VAL A 50 -16.33 13.05 -5.52
C VAL A 50 -17.85 13.16 -5.49
N GLY A 51 -18.38 14.12 -4.73
CA GLY A 51 -19.82 14.44 -4.72
C GLY A 51 -20.69 13.40 -4.01
N CYS A 52 -20.14 12.68 -3.04
CA CYS A 52 -20.86 11.66 -2.29
C CYS A 52 -20.96 12.01 -0.79
N THR A 53 -22.15 11.78 -0.21
CA THR A 53 -22.32 11.59 1.24
C THR A 53 -22.29 10.08 1.52
N PRO A 54 -21.30 9.55 2.25
CA PRO A 54 -21.11 8.12 2.37
C PRO A 54 -22.14 7.45 3.28
N LYS A 55 -22.60 6.27 2.90
CA LYS A 55 -23.30 5.35 3.81
C LYS A 55 -22.25 4.48 4.52
N MET A 56 -21.97 4.79 5.78
CA MET A 56 -20.98 4.04 6.57
C MET A 56 -21.35 2.55 6.66
N GLN A 57 -20.42 1.69 6.25
CA GLN A 57 -20.47 0.23 6.36
C GLN A 57 -19.71 -0.25 7.60
N VAL A 58 -18.54 0.36 7.85
CA VAL A 58 -17.71 0.09 9.02
C VAL A 58 -17.35 1.42 9.66
N ASN A 59 -17.55 1.53 10.96
CA ASN A 59 -17.29 2.73 11.75
C ASN A 59 -16.49 2.38 13.01
N ALA A 60 -15.32 1.76 12.83
CA ALA A 60 -14.42 1.38 13.91
C ALA A 60 -13.26 2.37 14.05
N ALA A 61 -12.60 2.39 15.20
CA ALA A 61 -11.49 3.29 15.46
C ALA A 61 -10.27 3.04 14.55
N GLU A 62 -10.03 1.79 14.18
CA GLU A 62 -8.86 1.37 13.40
C GLU A 62 -9.09 1.43 11.89
N ILE A 63 -10.33 1.20 11.45
CA ILE A 63 -10.73 1.18 10.05
C ILE A 63 -12.16 1.71 9.91
N ARG A 64 -12.37 2.57 8.91
CA ARG A 64 -13.70 3.07 8.54
C ARG A 64 -13.92 2.84 7.06
N THR A 65 -15.12 2.39 6.69
CA THR A 65 -15.49 2.16 5.30
C THR A 65 -16.85 2.79 5.02
N GLY A 66 -16.93 3.62 3.99
CA GLY A 66 -18.16 4.20 3.48
C GLY A 66 -18.48 3.67 2.09
N TYR A 67 -19.76 3.36 1.84
CA TYR A 67 -20.27 3.10 0.51
C TYR A 67 -20.76 4.39 -0.13
N CYS A 68 -20.46 4.55 -1.42
CA CYS A 68 -20.88 5.67 -2.23
C CYS A 68 -21.49 5.21 -3.55
N LYS A 69 -22.50 5.96 -3.99
CA LYS A 69 -23.11 5.85 -5.31
C LYS A 69 -23.24 7.24 -5.91
N THR A 70 -22.67 7.41 -7.09
CA THR A 70 -22.65 8.67 -7.85
C THR A 70 -22.97 8.36 -9.33
N PRO A 71 -23.16 9.37 -10.19
CA PRO A 71 -23.26 9.15 -11.64
C PRO A 71 -22.03 8.45 -12.24
N ASP A 72 -20.85 8.59 -11.63
CA ASP A 72 -19.62 7.93 -12.09
C ASP A 72 -19.60 6.43 -11.77
N GLY A 73 -20.39 6.00 -10.77
CA GLY A 73 -20.54 4.60 -10.37
C GLY A 73 -20.60 4.41 -8.86
N GLU A 74 -20.50 3.14 -8.46
CA GLU A 74 -20.52 2.69 -7.06
C GLU A 74 -19.11 2.34 -6.58
N PHE A 75 -18.76 2.72 -5.36
CA PHE A 75 -17.43 2.51 -4.81
C PHE A 75 -17.44 2.49 -3.28
N PHE A 76 -16.40 1.90 -2.70
CA PHE A 76 -16.14 1.92 -1.27
C PHE A 76 -14.91 2.77 -0.98
N VAL A 77 -15.04 3.70 -0.04
CA VAL A 77 -13.94 4.50 0.49
C VAL A 77 -13.56 3.94 1.85
N THR A 78 -12.31 3.52 2.01
CA THR A 78 -11.79 2.98 3.27
C THR A 78 -10.64 3.83 3.77
N THR A 79 -10.66 4.20 5.06
CA THR A 79 -9.57 4.92 5.73
C THR A 79 -9.05 4.13 6.91
N PHE A 80 -7.76 4.29 7.19
CA PHE A 80 -7.03 3.53 8.20
C PHE A 80 -6.43 4.47 9.23
N LYS A 81 -6.40 4.05 10.50
CA LYS A 81 -5.74 4.82 11.56
C LYS A 81 -4.22 4.75 11.45
N THR A 82 -3.68 3.62 10.99
CA THR A 82 -2.23 3.36 10.95
C THR A 82 -1.81 2.78 9.61
N GLN A 83 -0.55 3.02 9.24
CA GLN A 83 0.02 2.51 7.98
C GLN A 83 0.10 0.98 8.01
N ALA A 84 0.49 0.38 9.13
CA ALA A 84 0.48 -1.06 9.32
C ALA A 84 -0.93 -1.68 9.15
N GLY A 85 -1.98 -1.00 9.61
CA GLY A 85 -3.36 -1.45 9.39
C GLY A 85 -3.78 -1.41 7.92
N LYS A 86 -3.35 -0.39 7.18
CA LYS A 86 -3.54 -0.34 5.72
C LYS A 86 -2.79 -1.46 5.02
N ASP A 87 -1.51 -1.67 5.37
CA ASP A 87 -0.68 -2.68 4.71
C ASP A 87 -1.21 -4.08 4.94
N ALA A 88 -1.65 -4.41 6.17
CA ALA A 88 -2.31 -5.68 6.45
C ALA A 88 -3.61 -5.88 5.65
N TRP A 89 -4.39 -4.80 5.45
CA TRP A 89 -5.57 -4.84 4.60
C TRP A 89 -5.20 -5.06 3.12
N MET A 90 -4.14 -4.41 2.64
CA MET A 90 -3.64 -4.54 1.27
C MET A 90 -3.11 -5.95 0.97
N ASP A 91 -2.48 -6.61 1.95
CA ASP A 91 -2.03 -8.00 1.81
C ASP A 91 -3.20 -8.99 1.70
N ALA A 92 -4.33 -8.67 2.32
CA ALA A 92 -5.60 -9.39 2.17
C ALA A 92 -6.39 -8.95 0.93
N ALA A 93 -6.00 -7.84 0.28
CA ALA A 93 -6.68 -7.25 -0.86
C ALA A 93 -6.53 -7.94 -2.24
N PRO A 94 -5.77 -9.05 -2.47
CA PRO A 94 -5.76 -9.70 -3.78
C PRO A 94 -7.16 -10.05 -4.32
N GLU A 95 -8.10 -10.39 -3.44
CA GLU A 95 -9.52 -10.63 -3.77
C GLU A 95 -10.25 -9.33 -4.21
N TYR A 96 -9.78 -8.18 -3.73
CA TYR A 96 -10.42 -6.87 -3.86
C TYR A 96 -9.64 -5.94 -4.83
N ASN A 97 -9.40 -6.43 -6.04
CA ASN A 97 -8.84 -5.65 -7.15
C ASN A 97 -9.93 -5.30 -8.18
N PRO A 98 -9.92 -4.08 -8.77
CA PRO A 98 -8.91 -3.02 -8.66
C PRO A 98 -9.22 -1.95 -7.60
N HIS A 99 -8.22 -1.16 -7.15
CA HIS A 99 -8.44 -0.05 -6.21
C HIS A 99 -7.42 1.11 -6.34
N LEU A 100 -7.80 2.32 -5.89
CA LEU A 100 -6.88 3.44 -5.69
C LEU A 100 -6.28 3.39 -4.27
N VAL A 101 -5.03 3.80 -4.13
CA VAL A 101 -4.29 3.83 -2.85
C VAL A 101 -3.75 5.22 -2.58
N GLY A 102 -3.96 5.76 -1.39
CA GLY A 102 -3.33 6.98 -0.94
C GLY A 102 -2.78 6.91 0.48
N ASN A 103 -2.47 8.07 1.06
CA ASN A 103 -2.01 8.18 2.44
C ASN A 103 -3.12 7.76 3.40
N LEU A 104 -3.01 6.55 3.96
CA LEU A 104 -3.98 5.94 4.89
C LEU A 104 -5.42 5.81 4.36
N TRP A 105 -5.58 5.65 3.05
CA TRP A 105 -6.89 5.34 2.46
C TRP A 105 -6.80 4.48 1.21
N THR A 106 -7.88 3.78 0.90
CA THR A 106 -8.11 3.07 -0.37
C THR A 106 -9.51 3.37 -0.93
N VAL A 107 -9.67 3.27 -2.25
CA VAL A 107 -10.99 3.31 -2.91
C VAL A 107 -11.14 2.11 -3.82
N LEU A 108 -12.12 1.24 -3.52
CA LEU A 108 -12.41 0.02 -4.25
C LEU A 108 -13.60 0.23 -5.20
N SER A 109 -13.41 -0.08 -6.48
CA SER A 109 -14.47 -0.06 -7.50
C SER A 109 -14.01 -0.77 -8.78
N SER A 110 -14.81 -0.73 -9.84
CA SER A 110 -14.38 -1.13 -11.18
C SER A 110 -13.34 -0.17 -11.75
N ARG A 111 -12.48 -0.66 -12.66
CA ARG A 111 -11.44 0.14 -13.31
C ARG A 111 -11.96 1.46 -13.91
N LYS A 112 -13.08 1.41 -14.63
CA LYS A 112 -13.68 2.59 -15.29
C LYS A 112 -14.05 3.67 -14.26
N VAL A 113 -14.61 3.27 -13.12
CA VAL A 113 -14.96 4.19 -12.04
C VAL A 113 -13.69 4.79 -11.44
N LEU A 114 -12.68 3.96 -11.15
CA LEU A 114 -11.43 4.42 -10.54
C LEU A 114 -10.67 5.43 -11.41
N ASP A 115 -10.68 5.26 -12.74
CA ASP A 115 -10.08 6.23 -13.66
C ASP A 115 -10.74 7.61 -13.52
N LEU A 116 -12.08 7.67 -13.42
CA LEU A 116 -12.83 8.92 -13.19
C LEU A 116 -12.63 9.50 -11.78
N LEU A 117 -12.44 8.66 -10.77
CA LEU A 117 -12.23 9.13 -9.39
C LEU A 117 -10.79 9.62 -9.17
N LYS A 118 -9.81 9.02 -9.86
CA LYS A 118 -8.37 9.34 -9.72
C LYS A 118 -8.05 10.81 -10.01
N GLU A 119 -8.74 11.43 -10.97
CA GLU A 119 -8.54 12.85 -11.29
C GLU A 119 -8.87 13.78 -10.11
N ARG A 120 -9.87 13.41 -9.29
CA ARG A 120 -10.32 14.21 -8.14
C ARG A 120 -9.65 13.80 -6.82
N LEU A 121 -9.34 12.52 -6.67
CA LEU A 121 -8.79 11.97 -5.43
C LEU A 121 -7.26 11.87 -5.43
N GLY A 122 -6.64 11.74 -6.60
CA GLY A 122 -5.26 11.31 -6.74
C GLY A 122 -5.09 9.85 -6.36
N GLY A 123 -4.00 9.54 -5.66
CA GLY A 123 -3.62 8.18 -5.27
C GLY A 123 -3.11 7.35 -6.43
N ASP A 124 -2.51 6.20 -6.13
CA ASP A 124 -1.97 5.29 -7.13
C ASP A 124 -2.97 4.18 -7.45
N LEU A 125 -3.12 3.86 -8.74
CA LEU A 125 -3.98 2.76 -9.15
C LEU A 125 -3.24 1.45 -8.93
N HIS A 126 -3.76 0.64 -8.01
CA HIS A 126 -3.29 -0.70 -7.76
C HIS A 126 -4.14 -1.70 -8.56
N LEU A 127 -3.45 -2.47 -9.41
CA LEU A 127 -4.01 -3.53 -10.22
C LEU A 127 -3.18 -4.79 -10.01
N THR A 128 -3.79 -5.88 -9.54
CA THR A 128 -3.16 -7.19 -9.66
C THR A 128 -3.54 -7.78 -11.02
N ASP A 129 -2.72 -7.53 -12.05
CA ASP A 129 -2.86 -8.21 -13.34
C ASP A 129 -2.25 -9.61 -13.23
N HIS A 130 -3.10 -10.63 -13.26
CA HIS A 130 -2.65 -12.03 -13.27
C HIS A 130 -1.94 -12.40 -14.58
N ARG A 131 -2.09 -11.61 -15.65
CA ARG A 131 -1.37 -11.81 -16.93
C ARG A 131 0.10 -11.40 -16.85
N THR A 132 0.46 -10.44 -15.98
CA THR A 132 1.87 -10.07 -15.80
C THR A 132 2.64 -11.10 -14.97
N LYS A 133 1.95 -11.92 -14.16
CA LYS A 133 2.58 -13.09 -13.52
C LYS A 133 2.91 -14.20 -14.53
N GLN A 134 2.06 -14.43 -15.54
CA GLN A 134 2.30 -15.46 -16.56
C GLN A 134 3.51 -15.17 -17.44
N MET A 135 3.81 -13.89 -17.71
CA MET A 135 4.96 -13.52 -18.56
C MET A 135 6.31 -13.69 -17.87
N LYS A 136 6.35 -13.84 -16.53
CA LYS A 136 7.60 -14.00 -15.77
C LYS A 136 8.04 -15.46 -15.61
N THR A 137 7.18 -16.43 -15.91
CA THR A 137 7.46 -17.87 -15.77
C THR A 137 7.93 -18.53 -17.07
N ILE A 138 8.01 -17.76 -18.17
CA ILE A 138 8.43 -18.25 -19.50
C ILE A 138 9.82 -17.69 -19.85
N GLY A 139 10.75 -17.75 -18.89
CA GLY A 139 12.14 -17.32 -19.04
C GLY A 139 13.09 -18.33 -18.45
#